data_AF-A0A0B7IYB4-F1
#
_entry.id   AF-A0A0B7IYB4-F1
#
_cell.length_a   1.000
_cell.length_b   1.000
_cell.length_c   1.000
_cell.angle_alpha   90.00
_cell.angle_beta   90.00
_cell.angle_gamma   90.00
#
_symmetry.space_group_name_H-M   'P 1'
#
loop_
_entity.id
_entity.type
_entity.pdbx_description
1 polymer ?
#
loop_
_entity_poly.entity_id
_entity_poly.type
_entity_poly.pdbx_seq_one_letter_code
_entity_poly.pdbx_strand_id
1 'polypeptide(L)'
;MKFLEQLNIDLERYNLLNHPFYQLWNMGKLTHSTLQIYAKEYYHHVTAFPRYISAIHSKCSDIQARQILLGNLIEEEQGEENHPELWKRFAEGLGCLRNQLTSEPKLDSTQKLVQGYFELTEKSFSIGLGALYAYEHQTPEVSDSKIQGLQKFYGISDYRTLQFFIVHSKVDQWHAQECANLINNLSSKEQKLVYQGAIKGAKLLWQFLDGINTTYQ
;
A
#
# COMPACT_ATOMS: atom_id res chain seq x y z
N MET A 1 -16.36 5.05 -22.08
CA MET A 1 -15.20 4.91 -21.19
C MET A 1 -15.33 3.57 -20.49
N LYS A 2 -14.29 2.73 -20.53
CA LYS A 2 -14.30 1.44 -19.81
C LYS A 2 -14.29 1.70 -18.31
N PHE A 3 -14.86 0.80 -17.50
CA PHE A 3 -15.00 0.99 -16.05
C PHE A 3 -13.68 1.37 -15.36
N LEU A 4 -12.58 0.66 -15.66
CA LEU A 4 -11.27 0.93 -15.07
C LEU A 4 -10.68 2.30 -15.46
N GLU A 5 -10.91 2.76 -16.70
CA GLU A 5 -10.46 4.10 -17.12
C GLU A 5 -11.11 5.18 -16.25
N GLN A 6 -12.42 5.07 -16.02
CA GLN A 6 -13.15 6.00 -15.16
C GLN A 6 -12.72 5.88 -13.70
N LEU A 7 -12.48 4.66 -13.20
CA LEU A 7 -11.99 4.43 -11.85
C LEU A 7 -10.62 5.09 -11.64
N ASN A 8 -9.68 4.93 -12.58
CA ASN A 8 -8.35 5.51 -12.49
C ASN A 8 -8.41 7.04 -12.48
N ILE A 9 -9.23 7.65 -13.36
CA ILE A 9 -9.47 9.10 -13.34
C ILE A 9 -9.99 9.57 -11.97
N ASP A 10 -10.91 8.81 -11.38
CA ASP A 10 -11.45 9.17 -10.08
C ASP A 10 -10.46 8.97 -8.93
N LEU A 11 -9.55 8.00 -9.05
CA LEU A 11 -8.47 7.75 -8.09
C LEU A 11 -7.38 8.82 -8.13
N GLU A 12 -7.21 9.58 -9.22
CA GLU A 12 -6.20 10.66 -9.30
C GLU A 12 -6.36 11.73 -8.21
N ARG A 13 -7.60 11.98 -7.75
CA ARG A 13 -7.85 12.90 -6.63
C ARG A 13 -7.26 12.40 -5.30
N TYR A 14 -6.90 11.11 -5.25
CA TYR A 14 -6.25 10.40 -4.15
C TYR A 14 -4.91 9.77 -4.59
N ASN A 15 -4.22 10.35 -5.60
CA ASN A 15 -2.86 9.96 -6.00
C ASN A 15 -1.81 10.36 -4.96
N LEU A 16 -1.24 9.40 -4.22
CA LEU A 16 -0.45 9.66 -3.01
C LEU A 16 0.70 10.65 -3.25
N LEU A 17 1.28 10.68 -4.44
CA LEU A 17 2.36 11.60 -4.78
C LEU A 17 1.92 13.07 -4.77
N ASN A 18 0.64 13.37 -4.94
CA ASN A 18 0.07 14.72 -4.83
C ASN A 18 -0.19 15.14 -3.37
N HIS A 19 -0.07 14.23 -2.40
CA HIS A 19 -0.24 14.55 -0.98
C HIS A 19 0.92 15.45 -0.47
N PRO A 20 0.66 16.46 0.39
CA PRO A 20 1.72 17.33 0.94
C PRO A 20 2.93 16.59 1.53
N PHE A 21 2.68 15.46 2.22
CA PHE A 21 3.74 14.56 2.70
C PHE A 21 4.73 14.14 1.60
N TYR A 22 4.26 13.65 0.45
CA TYR A 22 5.14 13.22 -0.64
C TYR A 22 5.73 14.40 -1.41
N GLN A 23 5.05 15.55 -1.44
CA GLN A 23 5.66 16.78 -1.96
C GLN A 23 6.87 17.20 -1.10
N LEU A 24 6.76 17.16 0.23
CA LEU A 24 7.87 17.41 1.15
C LEU A 24 8.98 16.36 1.00
N TRP A 25 8.62 15.08 0.84
CA TRP A 25 9.57 14.00 0.55
C TRP A 25 10.40 14.29 -0.70
N ASN A 26 9.74 14.63 -1.80
CA ASN A 26 10.38 14.89 -3.09
C ASN A 26 11.20 16.19 -3.12
N MET A 27 11.00 17.07 -2.13
CA MET A 27 11.80 18.27 -1.91
C MET A 27 12.91 18.08 -0.88
N GLY A 28 13.04 16.90 -0.28
CA GLY A 28 14.01 16.64 0.80
C GLY A 28 13.73 17.42 2.09
N LYS A 29 12.47 17.81 2.33
CA LYS A 29 12.08 18.67 3.44
C LYS A 29 11.51 17.92 4.65
N LEU A 30 11.32 16.60 4.56
CA LEU A 30 10.95 15.80 5.74
C LEU A 30 12.18 15.65 6.65
N THR A 31 11.97 15.76 7.96
CA THR A 31 13.02 15.45 8.93
C THR A 31 13.26 13.95 8.99
N HIS A 32 14.46 13.54 9.42
CA HIS A 32 14.77 12.14 9.64
C HIS A 32 13.82 11.50 10.68
N SER A 33 13.43 12.23 11.72
CA SER A 33 12.43 11.76 12.69
C SER A 33 11.07 11.50 12.06
N THR A 34 10.62 12.35 11.12
CA THR A 34 9.37 12.14 10.39
C THR A 34 9.42 10.85 9.55
N LEU A 35 10.55 10.58 8.89
CA LEU A 35 10.75 9.32 8.14
C LEU A 35 10.69 8.10 9.07
N GLN A 36 11.34 8.16 10.23
CA GLN A 36 11.29 7.09 11.22
C GLN A 36 9.87 6.83 11.73
N ILE A 37 9.09 7.89 11.97
CA ILE A 37 7.69 7.77 12.39
C ILE A 37 6.86 7.13 11.28
N TYR A 38 6.98 7.62 10.04
CA TYR A 38 6.33 7.03 8.88
C TYR A 38 6.64 5.52 8.77
N ALA A 39 7.91 5.14 8.89
CA ALA A 39 8.33 3.74 8.79
C ALA A 39 7.71 2.87 9.89
N LYS A 40 7.67 3.37 11.14
CA LYS A 40 7.05 2.64 12.27
C LYS A 40 5.54 2.51 12.12
N GLU A 41 4.85 3.60 11.80
CA GLU A 41 3.40 3.62 11.68
C GLU A 41 2.90 2.81 10.48
N TYR A 42 3.53 2.95 9.32
CA TYR A 42 3.09 2.23 8.11
C TYR A 42 3.39 0.72 8.15
N TYR A 43 4.34 0.29 8.99
CA TYR A 43 4.62 -1.14 9.17
C TYR A 43 3.37 -1.93 9.60
N HIS A 44 2.45 -1.32 10.34
CA HIS A 44 1.18 -1.95 10.72
C HIS A 44 0.29 -2.28 9.51
N HIS A 45 0.31 -1.44 8.48
CA HIS A 45 -0.40 -1.72 7.23
C HIS A 45 0.31 -2.82 6.45
N VAL A 46 1.64 -2.73 6.31
CA VAL A 46 2.45 -3.74 5.59
C VAL A 46 2.28 -5.13 6.21
N THR A 47 2.37 -5.26 7.54
CA THR A 47 2.21 -6.56 8.21
C THR A 47 0.76 -7.07 8.22
N ALA A 48 -0.22 -6.22 7.92
CA ALA A 48 -1.62 -6.63 7.79
C ALA A 48 -2.00 -6.98 6.34
N PHE A 49 -1.21 -6.54 5.35
CA PHE A 49 -1.50 -6.66 3.93
C PHE A 49 -1.74 -8.11 3.45
N PRO A 50 -0.90 -9.10 3.81
CA PRO A 50 -1.16 -10.51 3.48
C PRO A 50 -2.54 -11.01 3.97
N ARG A 51 -2.99 -10.52 5.14
CA ARG A 51 -4.28 -10.91 5.71
C ARG A 51 -5.45 -10.26 4.99
N TYR A 52 -5.27 -9.06 4.41
CA TYR A 52 -6.28 -8.46 3.54
C TYR A 52 -6.50 -9.32 2.30
N ILE A 53 -5.42 -9.78 1.66
CA ILE A 53 -5.49 -10.67 0.49
C ILE A 53 -6.16 -11.99 0.86
N SER A 54 -5.78 -12.57 1.99
CA SER A 54 -6.40 -13.79 2.53
C SER A 54 -7.90 -13.62 2.79
N ALA A 55 -8.32 -12.48 3.33
CA ALA A 55 -9.72 -12.16 3.56
C ALA A 55 -10.49 -12.10 2.23
N ILE A 56 -9.97 -11.40 1.21
CA ILE A 56 -10.56 -11.35 -0.14
C ILE A 56 -10.65 -12.76 -0.74
N HIS A 57 -9.55 -13.52 -0.69
CA HIS A 57 -9.44 -14.88 -1.22
C HIS A 57 -10.50 -15.80 -0.60
N SER A 58 -10.72 -15.71 0.72
CA SER A 58 -11.73 -16.52 1.43
C SER A 58 -13.18 -16.24 0.99
N LYS A 59 -13.45 -15.06 0.41
CA LYS A 59 -14.76 -14.65 -0.10
C LYS A 59 -14.95 -14.98 -1.58
N CYS A 60 -13.94 -15.56 -2.24
CA CYS A 60 -13.97 -15.85 -3.67
C CYS A 60 -14.26 -17.34 -3.92
N SER A 61 -15.34 -17.64 -4.65
CA SER A 61 -15.65 -19.02 -5.07
C SER A 61 -14.92 -19.42 -6.36
N ASP A 62 -14.54 -18.45 -7.19
CA ASP A 62 -13.88 -18.69 -8.47
C ASP A 62 -12.41 -19.10 -8.29
N ILE A 63 -12.03 -20.24 -8.88
CA ILE A 63 -10.68 -20.81 -8.69
C ILE A 63 -9.59 -19.98 -9.38
N GLN A 64 -9.88 -19.38 -10.54
CA GLN A 64 -8.88 -18.62 -11.29
C GLN A 64 -8.54 -17.32 -10.55
N ALA A 65 -9.56 -16.63 -10.03
CA ALA A 65 -9.38 -15.46 -9.19
C ALA A 65 -8.67 -15.78 -7.88
N ARG A 66 -8.97 -16.93 -7.25
CA ARG A 66 -8.23 -17.39 -6.07
C ARG A 66 -6.77 -17.69 -6.36
N GLN A 67 -6.43 -18.27 -7.51
CA GLN A 67 -5.04 -18.55 -7.88
C GLN A 67 -4.22 -17.26 -8.05
N ILE A 68 -4.81 -16.22 -8.64
CA ILE A 68 -4.20 -14.89 -8.74
C ILE A 68 -3.93 -14.32 -7.34
N LEU A 69 -4.95 -14.29 -6.46
CA LEU A 69 -4.77 -13.80 -5.10
C LEU A 69 -3.79 -14.63 -4.26
N LEU A 70 -3.71 -15.94 -4.52
CA LEU A 70 -2.73 -16.81 -3.88
C LEU A 70 -1.30 -16.49 -4.32
N GLY A 71 -1.07 -16.23 -5.61
CA GLY A 71 0.23 -15.80 -6.11
C GLY A 71 0.69 -14.50 -5.44
N ASN A 72 -0.22 -13.52 -5.38
CA ASN A 72 0.01 -12.26 -4.68
C ASN A 72 0.33 -12.49 -3.19
N LEU A 73 -0.45 -13.30 -2.48
CA LEU A 73 -0.18 -13.65 -1.07
C LEU A 73 1.18 -14.33 -0.86
N ILE A 74 1.60 -15.20 -1.77
CA ILE A 74 2.90 -15.86 -1.72
C ILE A 74 4.02 -14.83 -1.80
N GLU A 75 3.95 -13.89 -2.73
CA GLU A 75 4.96 -12.85 -2.89
C GLU A 75 5.03 -11.92 -1.67
N GLU A 76 3.87 -11.60 -1.09
CA GLU A 76 3.78 -10.74 0.09
C GLU A 76 4.34 -11.39 1.37
N GLU A 77 4.13 -12.70 1.59
CA GLU A 77 4.30 -13.32 2.91
C GLU A 77 5.28 -14.52 2.95
N GLN A 78 5.59 -15.18 1.83
CA GLN A 78 6.38 -16.41 1.84
C GLN A 78 7.90 -16.15 1.93
N GLY A 79 8.57 -16.91 2.80
CA GLY A 79 10.03 -16.97 2.87
C GLY A 79 10.68 -15.84 3.69
N GLU A 80 12.00 -15.78 3.67
CA GLU A 80 12.81 -14.85 4.49
C GLU A 80 12.87 -13.42 3.92
N GLU A 81 12.41 -13.23 2.68
CA GLU A 81 12.36 -11.92 2.00
C GLU A 81 10.93 -11.42 1.79
N ASN A 82 10.00 -11.86 2.64
CA ASN A 82 8.63 -11.34 2.66
C ASN A 82 8.58 -9.83 2.91
N HIS A 83 7.51 -9.20 2.45
CA HIS A 83 7.36 -7.74 2.46
C HIS A 83 7.43 -7.12 3.87
N PRO A 84 6.84 -7.71 4.93
CA PRO A 84 7.05 -7.25 6.30
C PRO A 84 8.53 -7.24 6.73
N GLU A 85 9.31 -8.27 6.38
CA GLU A 85 10.74 -8.30 6.67
C GLU A 85 11.50 -7.24 5.87
N LEU A 86 11.21 -7.08 4.58
CA LEU A 86 11.83 -6.02 3.77
C LEU A 86 11.53 -4.61 4.32
N TRP A 87 10.32 -4.38 4.85
CA TRP A 87 9.98 -3.11 5.49
C TRP A 87 10.74 -2.89 6.80
N LYS A 88 10.99 -3.93 7.60
CA LYS A 88 11.87 -3.82 8.78
C LYS A 88 13.27 -3.38 8.37
N ARG A 89 13.82 -3.94 7.27
CA ARG A 89 15.13 -3.53 6.74
C ARG A 89 15.15 -2.05 6.36
N PHE A 90 14.08 -1.56 5.72
CA PHE A 90 13.91 -0.13 5.45
C PHE A 90 13.94 0.72 6.73
N ALA A 91 13.16 0.34 7.74
CA ALA A 91 13.11 1.08 9.00
C ALA A 91 14.46 1.06 9.75
N GLU A 92 15.20 -0.05 9.71
CA GLU A 92 16.57 -0.13 10.26
C GLU A 92 17.54 0.81 9.54
N GLY A 93 17.44 0.93 8.21
CA GLY A 93 18.24 1.89 7.44
C GLY A 93 17.95 3.35 7.80
N LEU A 94 16.76 3.62 8.36
CA LEU A 94 16.41 4.90 9.00
C LEU A 94 16.81 4.96 10.48
N GLY A 95 17.54 3.99 11.01
CA GLY A 95 17.97 3.95 12.42
C GLY A 95 16.88 3.57 13.43
N CYS A 96 15.74 3.02 13.01
CA CYS A 96 14.75 2.47 13.94
C CYS A 96 15.23 1.12 14.50
N LEU A 97 14.90 0.84 15.76
CA LEU A 97 15.11 -0.49 16.35
C LEU A 97 13.99 -1.44 15.93
N ARG A 98 14.33 -2.65 15.48
CA ARG A 98 13.34 -3.67 15.02
C ARG A 98 12.19 -3.90 15.99
N ASN A 99 12.49 -4.00 17.29
CA ASN A 99 11.50 -4.26 18.33
C ASN A 99 10.50 -3.10 18.55
N GLN A 100 10.80 -1.90 18.07
CA GLN A 100 9.90 -0.75 18.16
C GLN A 100 8.83 -0.75 17.07
N LEU A 101 9.01 -1.51 15.98
CA LEU A 101 8.01 -1.60 14.92
C LEU A 101 6.78 -2.42 15.32
N THR A 102 6.91 -3.32 16.29
CA THR A 102 5.81 -4.21 16.71
C THR A 102 5.01 -3.68 17.89
N SER A 103 5.31 -2.46 18.36
CA SER A 103 4.51 -1.78 19.38
C SER A 103 3.19 -1.31 18.78
N GLU A 104 2.14 -1.14 19.59
CA GLU A 104 0.86 -0.62 19.11
C GLU A 104 1.00 0.71 18.32
N PRO A 105 0.21 0.89 17.24
CA PRO A 105 0.26 2.10 16.42
C PRO A 105 -0.14 3.32 17.26
N LYS A 106 0.66 4.39 17.19
CA LYS A 106 0.42 5.58 18.01
C LYS A 106 -0.58 6.53 17.37
N LEU A 107 -0.69 6.52 16.04
CA LEU A 107 -1.60 7.40 15.33
C LEU A 107 -2.96 6.75 15.15
N ASP A 108 -4.00 7.49 15.49
CA ASP A 108 -5.40 7.12 15.19
C ASP A 108 -5.62 6.93 13.68
N SER A 109 -4.90 7.69 12.83
CA SER A 109 -4.94 7.51 11.38
C SER A 109 -4.39 6.14 10.93
N THR A 110 -3.36 5.61 11.60
CA THR A 110 -2.82 4.27 11.36
C THR A 110 -3.82 3.19 11.78
N GLN A 111 -4.43 3.35 12.96
CA GLN A 111 -5.46 2.43 13.45
C GLN A 111 -6.65 2.38 12.48
N LYS A 112 -7.13 3.56 12.04
CA LYS A 112 -8.20 3.69 11.05
C LYS A 112 -7.83 3.08 9.69
N LEU A 113 -6.59 3.26 9.23
CA LEU A 113 -6.11 2.63 8.00
C LEU A 113 -6.22 1.10 8.10
N VAL A 114 -5.65 0.52 9.16
CA VAL A 114 -5.60 -0.94 9.32
C VAL A 114 -7.00 -1.53 9.50
N GLN A 115 -7.80 -0.97 10.41
CA GLN A 115 -9.17 -1.40 10.67
C GLN A 115 -10.03 -1.23 9.42
N GLY A 116 -9.95 -0.07 8.76
CA GLY A 116 -10.73 0.22 7.57
C GLY A 116 -10.42 -0.74 6.41
N TYR A 117 -9.16 -1.13 6.21
CA TYR A 117 -8.83 -2.16 5.22
C TYR A 117 -9.38 -3.54 5.57
N PHE A 118 -9.35 -3.96 6.84
CA PHE A 118 -10.03 -5.20 7.26
C PHE A 118 -11.53 -5.13 6.99
N GLU A 119 -12.19 -4.05 7.40
CA GLU A 119 -13.63 -3.84 7.14
C GLU A 119 -13.98 -3.89 5.65
N LEU A 120 -13.13 -3.35 4.77
CA LEU A 120 -13.35 -3.39 3.32
C LEU A 120 -13.16 -4.81 2.75
N THR A 121 -12.08 -5.48 3.14
CA THR A 121 -11.68 -6.79 2.60
C THR A 121 -12.55 -7.93 3.09
N GLU A 122 -13.10 -7.83 4.31
CA GLU A 122 -14.01 -8.83 4.87
C GLU A 122 -15.45 -8.69 4.35
N LYS A 123 -15.82 -7.52 3.82
CA LYS A 123 -17.20 -7.19 3.43
C LYS A 123 -17.68 -7.95 2.20
N SER A 124 -16.87 -7.98 1.14
CA SER A 124 -17.12 -8.81 -0.05
C SER A 124 -15.87 -8.88 -0.93
N PHE A 125 -15.81 -9.90 -1.79
CA PHE A 125 -14.75 -10.05 -2.79
C PHE A 125 -14.53 -8.77 -3.60
N SER A 126 -15.60 -8.21 -4.20
CA SER A 126 -15.49 -7.02 -5.07
C SER A 126 -15.06 -5.75 -4.31
N ILE A 127 -15.56 -5.53 -3.09
CA ILE A 127 -15.15 -4.34 -2.29
C ILE A 127 -13.68 -4.47 -1.90
N GLY A 128 -13.27 -5.64 -1.40
CA GLY A 128 -11.89 -5.89 -1.05
C GLY A 128 -10.94 -5.78 -2.24
N LEU A 129 -11.30 -6.36 -3.38
CA LEU A 129 -10.53 -6.27 -4.63
C LEU A 129 -10.36 -4.81 -5.09
N GLY A 130 -11.40 -3.97 -4.92
CA GLY A 130 -11.27 -2.54 -5.18
C GLY A 130 -10.26 -1.85 -4.27
N ALA A 131 -10.29 -2.14 -2.96
CA ALA A 131 -9.34 -1.57 -1.99
C ALA A 131 -7.90 -2.03 -2.27
N LEU A 132 -7.72 -3.30 -2.65
CA LEU A 132 -6.44 -3.87 -3.07
C LEU A 132 -5.90 -3.15 -4.32
N TYR A 133 -6.73 -3.06 -5.37
CA TYR A 133 -6.36 -2.38 -6.62
C TYR A 133 -5.97 -0.90 -6.39
N ALA A 134 -6.68 -0.18 -5.54
CA ALA A 134 -6.37 1.22 -5.25
C ALA A 134 -5.01 1.43 -4.55
N TYR A 135 -4.54 0.42 -3.81
CA TYR A 135 -3.19 0.41 -3.24
C TYR A 135 -2.16 0.07 -4.33
N GLU A 136 -2.31 -1.11 -4.95
CA GLU A 136 -1.34 -1.67 -5.89
C GLU A 136 -1.14 -0.81 -7.13
N HIS A 137 -2.19 -0.14 -7.61
CA HIS A 137 -2.10 0.76 -8.76
C HIS A 137 -1.13 1.93 -8.54
N GLN A 138 -0.98 2.39 -7.30
CA GLN A 138 -0.13 3.54 -6.96
C GLN A 138 1.27 3.13 -6.51
N THR A 139 1.42 1.90 -6.01
CA THR A 139 2.64 1.39 -5.39
C THR A 139 3.90 1.52 -6.27
N PRO A 140 3.87 1.22 -7.59
CA PRO A 140 5.04 1.38 -8.47
C PRO A 140 5.64 2.79 -8.49
N GLU A 141 4.81 3.80 -8.74
CA GLU A 141 5.28 5.18 -8.86
C GLU A 141 5.68 5.76 -7.51
N VAL A 142 4.96 5.38 -6.45
CA VAL A 142 5.30 5.75 -5.07
C VAL A 142 6.65 5.16 -4.67
N SER A 143 6.92 3.90 -5.01
CA SER A 143 8.21 3.25 -4.72
C SER A 143 9.37 3.90 -5.46
N ASP A 144 9.20 4.23 -6.74
CA ASP A 144 10.21 4.97 -7.51
C ASP A 144 10.53 6.34 -6.88
N SER A 145 9.49 7.09 -6.51
CA SER A 145 9.62 8.38 -5.84
C SER A 145 10.32 8.25 -4.48
N LYS A 146 10.04 7.19 -3.72
CA LYS A 146 10.72 6.89 -2.45
C LYS A 146 12.20 6.63 -2.66
N ILE A 147 12.57 5.76 -3.60
CA ILE A 147 13.96 5.44 -3.91
C ILE A 147 14.72 6.73 -4.28
N GLN A 148 14.18 7.53 -5.21
CA GLN A 148 14.81 8.76 -5.65
C GLN A 148 15.00 9.76 -4.51
N GLY A 149 13.98 9.95 -3.66
CA GLY A 149 14.07 10.86 -2.51
C GLY A 149 15.09 10.40 -1.47
N LEU A 150 15.08 9.10 -1.12
CA LEU A 150 16.01 8.49 -0.15
C LEU A 150 17.47 8.65 -0.61
N GLN A 151 17.75 8.34 -1.87
CA GLN A 151 19.09 8.45 -2.44
C GLN A 151 19.55 9.91 -2.52
N LYS A 152 18.70 10.80 -3.01
CA LYS A 152 19.07 12.18 -3.31
C LYS A 152 19.19 13.07 -2.07
N PHE A 153 18.31 12.91 -1.09
CA PHE A 153 18.19 13.86 0.02
C PHE A 153 18.58 13.28 1.38
N TYR A 154 18.56 11.95 1.53
CA TYR A 154 18.78 11.28 2.82
C TYR A 154 20.03 10.39 2.85
N GLY A 155 20.76 10.28 1.73
CA GLY A 155 21.99 9.51 1.64
C GLY A 155 21.80 7.99 1.75
N ILE A 156 20.57 7.51 1.57
CA ILE A 156 20.22 6.09 1.66
C ILE A 156 20.22 5.49 0.25
N SER A 157 21.23 4.71 -0.06
CA SER A 157 21.45 4.11 -1.39
C SER A 157 21.78 2.61 -1.35
N ASP A 158 21.90 2.02 -0.15
CA ASP A 158 22.22 0.61 -0.03
C ASP A 158 21.03 -0.27 -0.43
N TYR A 159 21.35 -1.40 -1.07
CA TYR A 159 20.35 -2.31 -1.61
C TYR A 159 19.41 -2.85 -0.52
N ARG A 160 19.95 -3.20 0.66
CA ARG A 160 19.20 -3.84 1.74
C ARG A 160 18.08 -2.94 2.28
N THR A 161 18.36 -1.65 2.45
CA THR A 161 17.38 -0.66 2.92
C THR A 161 16.32 -0.37 1.85
N LEU A 162 16.72 -0.34 0.57
CA LEU A 162 15.83 -0.01 -0.54
C LEU A 162 15.04 -1.20 -1.09
N GLN A 163 15.37 -2.43 -0.69
CA GLN A 163 14.86 -3.66 -1.28
C GLN A 163 13.33 -3.72 -1.35
N PHE A 164 12.62 -3.29 -0.29
CA PHE A 164 11.16 -3.21 -0.29
C PHE A 164 10.63 -2.38 -1.47
N PHE A 165 11.20 -1.20 -1.72
CA PHE A 165 10.75 -0.33 -2.82
C PHE A 165 11.22 -0.83 -4.18
N ILE A 166 12.36 -1.52 -4.25
CA ILE A 166 12.87 -2.08 -5.51
C ILE A 166 11.92 -3.15 -6.03
N VAL A 167 11.49 -4.08 -5.17
CA VAL A 167 10.52 -5.12 -5.58
C VAL A 167 9.17 -4.51 -5.95
N HIS A 168 8.75 -3.43 -5.28
CA HIS A 168 7.50 -2.71 -5.57
C HIS A 168 7.62 -1.59 -6.62
N SER A 169 8.73 -1.48 -7.34
CA SER A 169 8.96 -0.40 -8.32
C SER A 169 8.27 -0.70 -9.66
N LYS A 170 8.41 0.18 -10.67
CA LYS A 170 7.87 -0.04 -12.03
C LYS A 170 8.31 -1.35 -12.70
N VAL A 171 9.33 -2.02 -12.18
CA VAL A 171 9.75 -3.35 -12.63
C VAL A 171 8.68 -4.41 -12.33
N ASP A 172 7.81 -4.18 -11.35
CA ASP A 172 6.78 -5.13 -10.89
C ASP A 172 5.35 -4.55 -10.93
N GLN A 173 4.83 -4.29 -12.14
CA GLN A 173 3.45 -3.83 -12.34
C GLN A 173 2.42 -4.96 -12.39
N TRP A 174 2.82 -6.18 -11.99
CA TRP A 174 2.05 -7.38 -12.23
C TRP A 174 0.75 -7.42 -11.41
N HIS A 175 0.81 -7.12 -10.11
CA HIS A 175 -0.36 -7.18 -9.22
C HIS A 175 -1.51 -6.27 -9.66
N ALA A 176 -1.20 -5.00 -9.95
CA ALA A 176 -2.20 -4.05 -10.41
C ALA A 176 -2.86 -4.52 -11.72
N GLN A 177 -2.09 -5.13 -12.62
CA GLN A 177 -2.61 -5.67 -13.87
C GLN A 177 -3.47 -6.92 -13.65
N GLU A 178 -3.08 -7.81 -12.74
CA GLU A 178 -3.88 -8.98 -12.37
C GLU A 178 -5.21 -8.58 -11.72
N CYS A 179 -5.17 -7.64 -10.77
CA CYS A 179 -6.37 -7.05 -10.19
C CYS A 179 -7.26 -6.38 -11.25
N ALA A 180 -6.67 -5.63 -12.19
CA ALA A 180 -7.40 -5.05 -13.32
C ALA A 180 -8.08 -6.12 -14.18
N ASN A 181 -7.40 -7.23 -14.46
CA ASN A 181 -7.96 -8.34 -15.22
C ASN A 181 -9.16 -8.97 -14.50
N LEU A 182 -9.05 -9.20 -13.19
CA LEU A 182 -10.17 -9.66 -12.37
C LEU A 182 -11.36 -8.70 -12.43
N ILE A 183 -11.10 -7.40 -12.25
CA ILE A 183 -12.13 -6.36 -12.24
C ILE A 183 -12.85 -6.25 -13.60
N ASN A 184 -12.14 -6.41 -14.71
CA ASN A 184 -12.73 -6.36 -16.05
C ASN A 184 -13.68 -7.52 -16.32
N ASN A 185 -13.48 -8.68 -15.69
CA ASN A 185 -14.33 -9.85 -15.84
C ASN A 185 -15.58 -9.83 -14.94
N LEU A 186 -15.67 -8.85 -14.02
CA LEU A 186 -16.82 -8.70 -13.13
C LEU A 186 -18.04 -8.10 -13.82
N SER A 187 -19.22 -8.44 -13.32
CA SER A 187 -20.46 -7.80 -13.76
C SER A 187 -20.47 -6.30 -13.41
N SER A 188 -21.27 -5.50 -14.13
CA SER A 188 -21.40 -4.07 -13.81
C SER A 188 -21.90 -3.79 -12.38
N LYS A 189 -22.61 -4.73 -11.76
CA LYS A 189 -23.04 -4.63 -10.35
C LYS A 189 -21.86 -4.77 -9.41
N GLU A 190 -20.99 -5.74 -9.66
CA GLU A 190 -19.77 -5.97 -8.87
C GLU A 190 -18.73 -4.87 -9.10
N GLN A 191 -18.59 -4.36 -10.32
CA GLN A 191 -17.74 -3.21 -10.61
C GLN A 191 -18.14 -1.96 -9.80
N LYS A 192 -19.43 -1.73 -9.56
CA LYS A 192 -19.87 -0.66 -8.64
C LYS A 192 -19.39 -0.89 -7.20
N LEU A 193 -19.27 -2.13 -6.76
CA LEU A 193 -18.72 -2.47 -5.44
C LEU A 193 -17.19 -2.31 -5.42
N VAL A 194 -16.50 -2.68 -6.50
CA VAL A 194 -15.06 -2.38 -6.69
C VAL A 194 -14.80 -0.89 -6.56
N TYR A 195 -15.60 -0.05 -7.24
CA TYR A 195 -15.48 1.40 -7.14
C TYR A 195 -15.59 1.90 -5.69
N GLN A 196 -16.58 1.40 -4.93
CA GLN A 196 -16.75 1.76 -3.53
C GLN A 196 -15.54 1.35 -2.66
N GLY A 197 -15.02 0.15 -2.88
CA GLY A 197 -13.82 -0.34 -2.21
C GLY A 197 -12.59 0.50 -2.51
N ALA A 198 -12.34 0.75 -3.79
CA ALA A 198 -11.19 1.52 -4.28
C ALA A 198 -11.17 2.94 -3.74
N ILE A 199 -12.28 3.67 -3.85
CA ILE A 199 -12.37 5.05 -3.36
C ILE A 199 -12.21 5.12 -1.82
N LYS A 200 -12.74 4.14 -1.09
CA LYS A 200 -12.57 4.11 0.38
C LYS A 200 -11.14 3.75 0.79
N GLY A 201 -10.53 2.76 0.14
CA GLY A 201 -9.14 2.38 0.38
C GLY A 201 -8.17 3.54 0.12
N ALA A 202 -8.32 4.21 -1.03
CA ALA A 202 -7.51 5.37 -1.39
C ALA A 202 -7.66 6.53 -0.37
N LYS A 203 -8.87 6.79 0.12
CA LYS A 203 -9.11 7.77 1.18
C LYS A 203 -8.43 7.41 2.50
N LEU A 204 -8.44 6.14 2.90
CA LEU A 204 -7.77 5.69 4.13
C LEU A 204 -6.25 5.90 4.02
N LEU A 205 -5.66 5.59 2.87
CA LEU A 205 -4.24 5.86 2.59
C LEU A 205 -3.92 7.37 2.64
N TRP A 206 -4.80 8.20 2.09
CA TRP A 206 -4.67 9.66 2.17
C TRP A 206 -4.70 10.17 3.61
N GLN A 207 -5.69 9.72 4.39
CA GLN A 207 -5.89 10.10 5.79
C GLN A 207 -4.75 9.62 6.69
N PHE A 208 -4.13 8.48 6.36
CA PHE A 208 -2.91 8.05 7.02
C PHE A 208 -1.81 9.11 6.86
N LEU A 209 -1.59 9.61 5.64
CA LEU A 209 -0.60 10.65 5.38
C LEU A 209 -0.96 12.00 6.01
N ASP A 210 -2.25 12.34 6.11
CA ASP A 210 -2.70 13.50 6.88
C ASP A 210 -2.22 13.40 8.33
N GLY A 211 -2.41 12.24 8.98
CA GLY A 211 -1.98 12.01 10.36
C GLY A 211 -0.46 12.11 10.56
N ILE A 212 0.33 11.61 9.60
CA ILE A 212 1.79 11.78 9.60
C ILE A 212 2.17 13.26 9.44
N ASN A 213 1.50 13.99 8.55
CA ASN A 213 1.84 15.37 8.24
C ASN A 213 1.42 16.36 9.33
N THR A 214 0.26 16.18 9.98
CA THR A 214 -0.25 17.10 11.01
C THR A 214 0.49 16.96 12.35
N THR A 215 1.03 15.79 12.65
CA THR A 215 1.60 15.54 13.97
C THR A 215 3.04 16.06 14.10
N TYR A 216 3.71 16.38 12.98
CA TYR A 216 5.16 16.60 12.95
C TYR A 216 5.63 17.71 11.98
N GLN A 217 4.74 18.66 11.64
CA GLN A 217 5.10 20.01 11.19
C GLN A 217 5.15 20.95 12.40
#